data_AF-A0A5D2YXV1-F1
#
_entry.id   AF-A0A5D2YXV1-F1
#
_cell.length_a   1.000
_cell.length_b   1.000
_cell.length_c   1.000
_cell.angle_alpha   90.00
_cell.angle_beta   90.00
_cell.angle_gamma   90.00
#
_symmetry.space_group_name_H-M   'P 1'
#
loop_
_entity.id
_entity.type
_entity.pdbx_description
1 polymer ?
#
loop_
_entity_poly.entity_id
_entity_poly.type
_entity_poly.pdbx_seq_one_letter_code
_entity_poly.pdbx_strand_id
1 'polypeptide(L)'
;MFGYEMVLPMNTGAEGVETALKLARKWGYEKKKIPKNEAIIVSCCGCFHGRTLAVISMSCDNEATRGFGPLVPGHIKVDFGDAVALEKIFKEHGDRIAGFLFEPIQGEAGILGKALGGGVIPVSAVLADKDVMLCIRPGEHGSTFGGNPLASAVAIASLDVIQEEKLAERVSCQMHNLREDMVTLCRICPFRRRTFVSAC
;
A
#
# COMPACT_ATOMS: atom_id res chain seq x y z
N MET A 1 15.90 7.10 -9.32
CA MET A 1 14.50 7.51 -9.15
C MET A 1 13.96 7.26 -7.75
N PHE A 2 13.96 6.03 -7.23
CA PHE A 2 13.26 5.72 -5.96
C PHE A 2 14.13 5.50 -4.71
N GLY A 3 15.46 5.55 -4.81
CA GLY A 3 16.36 5.45 -3.65
C GLY A 3 16.51 4.07 -3.01
N TYR A 4 15.93 3.01 -3.60
CA TYR A 4 16.07 1.63 -3.14
C TYR A 4 17.09 0.84 -3.96
N GLU A 5 17.72 -0.14 -3.31
CA GLU A 5 18.73 -0.99 -3.95
C GLU A 5 18.13 -2.04 -4.89
N MET A 6 16.95 -2.58 -4.56
CA MET A 6 16.35 -3.69 -5.30
C MET A 6 14.86 -3.47 -5.59
N VAL A 7 14.42 -4.00 -6.74
CA VAL A 7 13.03 -3.98 -7.20
C VAL A 7 12.57 -5.38 -7.56
N LEU A 8 11.37 -5.73 -7.15
CA LEU A 8 10.70 -7.00 -7.49
C LEU A 8 9.36 -6.69 -8.18
N PRO A 9 9.28 -6.83 -9.52
CA PRO A 9 8.07 -6.53 -10.27
C PRO A 9 7.01 -7.63 -10.13
N MET A 10 5.76 -7.21 -9.96
CA MET A 10 4.56 -8.04 -9.82
C MET A 10 3.45 -7.51 -10.74
N ASN A 11 2.32 -8.19 -10.84
CA ASN A 11 1.26 -7.80 -11.78
C ASN A 11 0.26 -6.85 -11.13
N THR A 12 -0.24 -7.19 -9.94
CA THR A 12 -1.32 -6.43 -9.29
C THR A 12 -0.91 -5.81 -7.98
N GLY A 13 -1.64 -4.76 -7.57
CA GLY A 13 -1.44 -4.15 -6.26
C GLY A 13 -1.51 -5.14 -5.09
N ALA A 14 -2.45 -6.09 -5.14
CA ALA A 14 -2.61 -7.09 -4.11
C ALA A 14 -1.40 -8.04 -4.07
N GLU A 15 -0.86 -8.45 -5.22
CA GLU A 15 0.36 -9.24 -5.29
C GLU A 15 1.58 -8.49 -4.72
N GLY A 16 1.69 -7.18 -4.98
CA GLY A 16 2.73 -6.34 -4.38
C GLY A 16 2.64 -6.34 -2.85
N VAL A 17 1.43 -6.21 -2.30
CA VAL A 17 1.21 -6.28 -0.85
C VAL A 17 1.53 -7.66 -0.30
N GLU A 18 1.03 -8.74 -0.90
CA GLU A 18 1.34 -10.13 -0.50
C GLU A 18 2.86 -10.39 -0.48
N THR A 19 3.57 -9.86 -1.47
CA THR A 19 5.03 -9.95 -1.57
C THR A 19 5.72 -9.19 -0.45
N ALA A 20 5.27 -7.97 -0.16
CA ALA A 20 5.78 -7.18 0.96
C ALA A 20 5.53 -7.87 2.32
N LEU A 21 4.35 -8.49 2.51
CA LEU A 21 4.04 -9.26 3.72
C LEU A 21 4.97 -10.47 3.88
N LYS A 22 5.23 -11.20 2.78
CA LYS A 22 6.18 -12.33 2.79
C LYS A 22 7.59 -11.87 3.15
N LEU A 23 8.06 -10.78 2.54
CA LEU A 23 9.36 -10.19 2.81
C LEU A 23 9.49 -9.78 4.28
N ALA A 24 8.53 -8.99 4.77
CA ALA A 24 8.51 -8.53 6.16
C ALA A 24 8.57 -9.70 7.14
N ARG A 25 7.69 -10.70 6.98
CA ARG A 25 7.67 -11.89 7.85
C ARG A 25 8.98 -12.66 7.77
N LYS A 26 9.50 -12.90 6.56
CA LYS A 26 10.72 -13.67 6.39
C LYS A 26 11.94 -12.96 6.96
N TRP A 27 12.09 -11.66 6.72
CA TRP A 27 13.09 -10.82 7.36
C TRP A 27 12.95 -10.85 8.89
N GLY A 28 11.70 -10.78 9.39
CA GLY A 28 11.38 -10.90 10.81
C GLY A 28 11.93 -12.18 11.44
N TYR A 29 11.75 -13.32 10.78
CA TYR A 29 12.28 -14.61 11.26
C TYR A 29 13.80 -14.73 11.09
N GLU A 30 14.34 -14.36 9.93
CA GLU A 30 15.75 -14.59 9.61
C GLU A 30 16.69 -13.59 10.26
N LYS A 31 16.32 -12.31 10.32
CA LYS A 31 17.17 -11.20 10.77
C LYS A 31 16.80 -10.74 12.17
N LYS A 32 15.52 -10.43 12.40
CA LYS A 32 15.03 -9.97 13.71
C LYS A 32 14.87 -11.09 14.73
N LYS A 33 14.94 -12.36 14.29
CA LYS A 33 14.84 -13.56 15.14
C LYS A 33 13.52 -13.68 15.89
N ILE A 34 12.44 -13.20 15.29
CA ILE A 34 11.09 -13.45 15.78
C ILE A 34 10.87 -14.97 15.89
N PRO A 35 10.25 -15.49 16.98
CA PRO A 35 9.93 -16.91 17.07
C PRO A 35 9.06 -17.39 15.90
N LYS A 36 9.24 -18.65 15.52
CA LYS A 36 8.55 -19.23 14.36
C LYS A 36 7.02 -19.09 14.50
N ASN A 37 6.38 -18.58 13.45
CA ASN A 37 4.93 -18.34 13.38
C ASN A 37 4.39 -17.24 14.31
N GLU A 38 5.25 -16.43 14.93
CA GLU A 38 4.84 -15.34 15.83
C GLU A 38 4.99 -13.94 15.22
N ALA A 39 5.31 -13.82 13.93
CA ALA A 39 5.43 -12.51 13.28
C ALA A 39 4.08 -11.79 13.18
N ILE A 40 4.09 -10.53 13.63
CA ILE A 40 2.94 -9.63 13.61
C ILE A 40 3.12 -8.60 12.50
N ILE A 41 2.06 -8.36 11.72
CA ILE A 41 1.96 -7.18 10.85
C ILE A 41 0.95 -6.22 11.46
N VAL A 42 1.34 -4.95 11.63
CA VAL A 42 0.40 -3.90 12.06
C VAL A 42 -0.23 -3.27 10.81
N SER A 43 -1.53 -3.01 10.82
CA SER A 43 -2.24 -2.30 9.73
C SER A 43 -3.18 -1.23 10.28
N CYS A 44 -3.50 -0.23 9.46
CA CYS A 44 -4.49 0.78 9.81
C CYS A 44 -5.91 0.39 9.36
N CYS A 45 -6.91 0.65 10.21
CA CYS A 45 -8.32 0.57 9.82
C CYS A 45 -8.67 1.64 8.78
N GLY A 46 -9.52 1.29 7.81
CA GLY A 46 -9.91 2.15 6.68
C GLY A 46 -8.95 2.13 5.48
N CYS A 47 -7.88 1.33 5.53
CA CYS A 47 -6.96 1.17 4.40
C CYS A 47 -7.45 0.12 3.38
N PHE A 48 -7.16 0.35 2.10
CA PHE A 48 -7.45 -0.59 1.01
C PHE A 48 -6.18 -1.13 0.37
N HIS A 49 -5.89 -2.41 0.57
CA HIS A 49 -4.66 -3.05 0.08
C HIS A 49 -4.90 -4.15 -0.96
N GLY A 50 -6.16 -4.34 -1.39
CA GLY A 50 -6.58 -5.42 -2.29
C GLY A 50 -7.60 -6.36 -1.66
N ARG A 51 -7.80 -7.53 -2.30
CA ARG A 51 -8.88 -8.48 -1.97
C ARG A 51 -8.42 -9.93 -1.79
N THR A 52 -7.10 -10.17 -1.70
CA THR A 52 -6.58 -11.51 -1.37
C THR A 52 -6.82 -11.85 0.09
N LEU A 53 -6.79 -13.14 0.43
CA LEU A 53 -7.14 -13.60 1.78
C LEU A 53 -6.25 -12.98 2.87
N ALA A 54 -4.93 -12.89 2.67
CA ALA A 54 -4.05 -12.27 3.67
C ALA A 54 -4.28 -10.77 3.80
N VAL A 55 -4.57 -10.10 2.69
CA VAL A 55 -4.90 -8.67 2.66
C VAL A 55 -6.19 -8.37 3.41
N ILE A 56 -7.29 -9.06 3.10
CA ILE A 56 -8.57 -8.82 3.78
C ILE A 56 -8.52 -9.20 5.25
N SER A 57 -7.61 -10.09 5.65
CA SER A 57 -7.37 -10.41 7.06
C SER A 57 -6.95 -9.19 7.88
N MET A 58 -6.26 -8.23 7.25
CA MET A 58 -5.83 -6.98 7.86
C MET A 58 -6.86 -5.85 7.75
N SER A 59 -7.99 -6.08 7.05
CA SER A 59 -9.06 -5.09 6.88
C SER A 59 -9.96 -4.99 8.12
N CYS A 60 -10.48 -3.78 8.38
CA CYS A 60 -11.54 -3.55 9.37
C CYS A 60 -12.93 -3.46 8.71
N ASP A 61 -13.00 -3.53 7.38
CA ASP A 61 -14.25 -3.57 6.62
C ASP A 61 -14.90 -4.97 6.69
N ASN A 62 -16.08 -5.04 7.30
CA ASN A 62 -16.86 -6.27 7.39
C ASN A 62 -17.31 -6.79 6.02
N GLU A 63 -17.60 -5.91 5.06
CA GLU A 63 -17.99 -6.33 3.70
C GLU A 63 -16.80 -7.00 2.98
N ALA A 64 -15.57 -6.57 3.27
CA ALA A 64 -14.37 -7.23 2.76
C ALA A 64 -14.12 -8.63 3.32
N THR A 65 -14.67 -8.98 4.49
CA THR A 65 -14.31 -10.20 5.24
C THR A 65 -15.45 -11.21 5.38
N ARG A 66 -16.71 -10.76 5.26
CA ARG A 66 -17.90 -11.59 5.53
C ARG A 66 -17.95 -12.81 4.61
N GLY A 67 -17.91 -14.00 5.21
CA GLY A 67 -18.04 -15.28 4.50
C GLY A 67 -16.73 -15.87 3.95
N PHE A 68 -15.58 -15.23 4.19
CA PHE A 68 -14.27 -15.68 3.69
C PHE A 68 -13.38 -16.34 4.75
N GLY A 69 -13.91 -16.60 5.95
CA GLY A 69 -13.14 -17.18 7.04
C GLY A 69 -12.71 -18.65 6.81
N PRO A 70 -11.68 -19.14 7.53
CA PRO A 70 -10.88 -18.42 8.52
C PRO A 70 -9.87 -17.44 7.89
N LEU A 71 -9.68 -16.29 8.52
CA LEU A 71 -8.72 -15.27 8.11
C LEU A 71 -7.29 -15.63 8.56
N VAL A 72 -6.29 -15.08 7.88
CA VAL A 72 -4.87 -15.32 8.15
C VAL A 72 -4.47 -14.63 9.46
N PRO A 73 -3.97 -15.36 10.48
CA PRO A 73 -3.59 -14.77 11.77
C PRO A 73 -2.28 -13.95 11.69
N GLY A 74 -1.91 -13.34 12.82
CA GLY A 74 -0.65 -12.59 12.96
C GLY A 74 -0.76 -11.14 12.46
N HIS A 75 -1.87 -10.47 12.77
CA HIS A 75 -2.10 -9.07 12.46
C HIS A 75 -2.68 -8.32 13.66
N ILE A 76 -2.25 -7.07 13.85
CA ILE A 76 -2.83 -6.12 14.82
C ILE A 76 -3.31 -4.91 14.03
N LYS A 77 -4.49 -4.41 14.38
CA LYS A 77 -5.13 -3.27 13.72
C LYS A 77 -5.08 -2.05 14.63
N VAL A 78 -4.85 -0.88 14.05
CA VAL A 78 -4.89 0.41 14.73
C VAL A 78 -5.74 1.39 13.92
N ASP A 79 -6.39 2.35 14.56
CA ASP A 79 -7.12 3.39 13.84
C ASP A 79 -6.17 4.32 13.09
N PHE A 80 -6.57 4.73 11.90
CA PHE A 80 -5.78 5.69 11.10
C PHE A 80 -5.66 7.02 11.84
N GLY A 81 -4.43 7.53 11.97
CA GLY A 81 -4.14 8.77 12.69
C GLY A 81 -3.97 8.64 14.21
N ASP A 82 -4.19 7.45 14.80
CA ASP A 82 -3.95 7.23 16.23
C ASP A 82 -2.50 6.83 16.52
N ALA A 83 -1.63 7.85 16.57
CA ALA A 83 -0.22 7.67 16.87
C ALA A 83 0.04 7.12 18.28
N VAL A 84 -0.83 7.41 19.25
CA VAL A 84 -0.67 6.99 20.66
C VAL A 84 -0.93 5.49 20.78
N ALA A 85 -2.01 5.00 20.16
CA ALA A 85 -2.29 3.56 20.10
C ALA A 85 -1.20 2.80 19.33
N LEU A 86 -0.71 3.37 18.22
CA LEU A 86 0.38 2.79 17.44
C LEU A 86 1.65 2.66 18.29
N GLU A 87 2.04 3.72 19.01
CA GLU A 87 3.20 3.70 19.91
C GLU A 87 3.06 2.63 20.99
N LYS A 88 1.87 2.49 21.58
CA LYS A 88 1.58 1.45 22.58
C LYS A 88 1.76 0.05 21.99
N ILE A 89 1.21 -0.22 20.80
CA ILE A 89 1.37 -1.50 20.10
C ILE A 89 2.85 -1.82 19.87
N PHE A 90 3.64 -0.83 19.44
CA PHE A 90 5.07 -0.99 19.22
C PHE A 90 5.86 -1.23 20.50
N LYS A 91 5.45 -0.65 21.64
CA LYS A 91 6.05 -0.93 22.94
C LYS A 91 5.72 -2.34 23.44
N GLU A 92 4.49 -2.80 23.27
CA GLU A 92 4.00 -4.08 23.80
C GLU A 92 4.40 -5.29 22.94
N HIS A 93 4.48 -5.10 21.62
CA HIS A 93 4.70 -6.18 20.65
C HIS A 93 5.92 -5.96 19.75
N GLY A 94 6.74 -4.95 20.03
CA GLY A 94 7.85 -4.52 19.19
C GLY A 94 8.86 -5.62 18.87
N ASP A 95 9.04 -6.60 19.75
CA ASP A 95 9.88 -7.77 19.55
C ASP A 95 9.37 -8.69 18.43
N ARG A 96 8.05 -8.73 18.22
CA ARG A 96 7.35 -9.61 17.26
C ARG A 96 6.77 -8.90 16.04
N ILE A 97 6.78 -7.57 15.99
CA ILE A 97 6.34 -6.82 14.80
C ILE A 97 7.36 -6.98 13.66
N ALA A 98 6.92 -7.52 12.54
CA ALA A 98 7.72 -7.72 11.34
C ALA A 98 7.53 -6.60 10.30
N GLY A 99 6.42 -5.86 10.36
CA GLY A 99 6.14 -4.75 9.45
C GLY A 99 4.90 -3.96 9.85
N PHE A 100 4.81 -2.74 9.31
CA PHE A 100 3.65 -1.86 9.42
C PHE A 100 3.15 -1.53 8.02
N LEU A 101 1.93 -1.92 7.71
CA LEU A 101 1.27 -1.69 6.43
C LEU A 101 0.41 -0.42 6.56
N PHE A 102 0.80 0.61 5.83
CA PHE A 102 0.24 1.95 5.93
C PHE A 102 -0.03 2.54 4.55
N GLU A 103 -1.17 3.21 4.43
CA GLU A 103 -1.55 3.99 3.25
C GLU A 103 -1.54 5.48 3.61
N PRO A 104 -0.58 6.30 3.12
CA PRO A 104 -0.46 7.70 3.52
C PRO A 104 -1.69 8.56 3.23
N ILE A 105 -2.48 8.18 2.22
CA ILE A 105 -3.76 8.80 1.86
C ILE A 105 -4.76 7.65 1.73
N GLN A 106 -5.75 7.56 2.61
CA GLN A 106 -6.74 6.48 2.57
C GLN A 106 -7.65 6.67 1.35
N GLY A 107 -7.54 5.76 0.38
CA GLY A 107 -8.22 5.84 -0.91
C GLY A 107 -9.35 4.83 -1.09
N GLU A 108 -10.07 4.49 -0.01
CA GLU A 108 -11.08 3.42 -0.03
C GLU A 108 -12.14 3.71 -1.12
N ALA A 109 -12.08 2.95 -2.21
CA ALA A 109 -12.92 3.02 -3.42
C ALA A 109 -12.59 4.10 -4.49
N GLY A 110 -11.36 4.63 -4.58
CA GLY A 110 -11.10 5.85 -5.37
C GLY A 110 -10.15 5.80 -6.58
N ILE A 111 -9.06 5.03 -6.56
CA ILE A 111 -8.01 5.21 -7.58
C ILE A 111 -8.27 4.31 -8.81
N LEU A 112 -8.92 4.90 -9.83
CA LEU A 112 -8.98 4.37 -11.19
C LEU A 112 -7.58 4.37 -11.81
N GLY A 113 -6.93 3.21 -11.80
CA GLY A 113 -5.64 2.98 -12.46
C GLY A 113 -4.45 3.39 -11.59
N LYS A 114 -3.61 2.41 -11.23
CA LYS A 114 -2.28 2.70 -10.70
C LYS A 114 -1.39 3.20 -11.84
N ALA A 115 -0.63 4.26 -11.60
CA ALA A 115 0.12 4.96 -12.64
C ALA A 115 1.26 4.13 -13.27
N LEU A 116 1.76 3.11 -12.57
CA LEU A 116 2.92 2.33 -13.02
C LEU A 116 2.66 1.57 -14.33
N GLY A 117 1.42 1.16 -14.57
CA GLY A 117 1.02 0.51 -15.82
C GLY A 117 0.51 1.48 -16.89
N GLY A 118 0.52 2.79 -16.62
CA GLY A 118 -0.06 3.81 -17.49
C GLY A 118 -1.56 3.64 -17.78
N GLY A 119 -2.27 2.81 -17.01
CA GLY A 119 -3.64 2.38 -17.32
C GLY A 119 -3.75 1.38 -18.48
N VAL A 120 -2.62 0.90 -19.03
CA VAL A 120 -2.57 0.02 -20.22
C VAL A 120 -2.43 -1.45 -19.84
N ILE A 121 -1.57 -1.77 -18.87
CA ILE A 121 -1.30 -3.14 -18.43
C ILE A 121 -1.12 -3.16 -16.91
N PRO A 122 -1.63 -4.18 -16.18
CA PRO A 122 -1.42 -4.26 -14.73
C PRO A 122 0.07 -4.46 -14.42
N VAL A 123 0.65 -3.49 -13.72
CA VAL A 123 2.03 -3.54 -13.22
C VAL A 123 2.04 -3.05 -11.78
N SER A 124 2.81 -3.74 -10.95
CA SER A 124 3.17 -3.32 -9.59
C SER A 124 4.63 -3.65 -9.33
N ALA A 125 5.22 -3.04 -8.31
CA ALA A 125 6.59 -3.32 -7.92
C ALA A 125 6.72 -3.22 -6.41
N VAL A 126 7.54 -4.09 -5.83
CA VAL A 126 8.00 -3.98 -4.45
C VAL A 126 9.43 -3.48 -4.45
N LEU A 127 9.69 -2.42 -3.68
CA LEU A 127 11.00 -1.82 -3.52
C LEU A 127 11.48 -2.09 -2.09
N ALA A 128 12.72 -2.53 -1.94
CA ALA A 128 13.34 -2.71 -0.63
C ALA A 128 14.87 -2.72 -0.74
N ASP A 129 15.52 -2.53 0.40
CA ASP A 129 16.97 -2.66 0.53
C ASP A 129 17.42 -4.12 0.35
N LYS A 130 18.68 -4.29 0.01
CA LYS A 130 19.23 -5.59 -0.38
C LYS A 130 19.15 -6.61 0.76
N ASP A 131 19.34 -6.17 2.01
CA ASP A 131 19.30 -7.04 3.19
C ASP A 131 17.91 -7.62 3.48
N VAL A 132 16.85 -6.87 3.14
CA VAL A 132 15.44 -7.30 3.21
C VAL A 132 15.07 -8.14 1.99
N MET A 133 15.35 -7.65 0.78
CA MET A 133 14.89 -8.29 -0.44
C MET A 133 15.59 -9.64 -0.70
N LEU A 134 16.88 -9.79 -0.33
CA LEU A 134 17.60 -11.07 -0.44
C LEU A 134 17.18 -12.12 0.60
N CYS A 135 16.23 -11.83 1.50
CA CYS A 135 15.61 -12.88 2.29
C CYS A 135 14.81 -13.85 1.41
N ILE A 136 14.22 -13.38 0.30
CA ILE A 136 13.61 -14.29 -0.69
C ILE A 136 14.73 -14.90 -1.55
N ARG A 137 14.82 -16.22 -1.53
CA ARG A 137 15.79 -17.02 -2.28
C ARG A 137 15.16 -17.60 -3.55
N PRO A 138 15.97 -17.99 -4.55
CA PRO A 138 15.45 -18.65 -5.75
C PRO A 138 14.53 -19.83 -5.41
N GLY A 139 13.34 -19.85 -5.99
CA GLY A 139 12.31 -20.87 -5.80
C GLY A 139 11.26 -20.58 -4.70
N GLU A 140 11.47 -19.57 -3.85
CA GLU A 140 10.53 -19.29 -2.73
C GLU A 140 9.41 -18.30 -3.08
N HIS A 141 9.59 -17.56 -4.16
CA HIS A 141 8.63 -16.61 -4.68
C HIS A 141 8.86 -16.42 -6.18
N GLY A 142 7.79 -16.08 -6.90
CA GLY A 142 7.83 -15.86 -8.33
C GLY A 142 6.45 -15.48 -8.83
N SER A 143 6.41 -15.01 -10.07
CA SER A 143 5.19 -14.64 -10.78
C SER A 143 5.38 -14.95 -12.25
N THR A 144 4.39 -15.56 -12.89
CA THR A 144 4.47 -15.94 -14.31
C THR A 144 4.64 -14.72 -15.21
N PHE A 145 3.94 -13.63 -14.90
CA PHE A 145 3.94 -12.40 -15.69
C PHE A 145 4.74 -11.26 -15.02
N GLY A 146 5.19 -11.46 -13.77
CA GLY A 146 5.97 -10.45 -13.06
C GLY A 146 7.27 -10.15 -13.77
N GLY A 147 7.51 -8.87 -14.09
CA GLY A 147 8.73 -8.45 -14.78
C GLY A 147 8.80 -8.84 -16.26
N ASN A 148 7.66 -9.17 -16.89
CA ASN A 148 7.67 -9.46 -18.33
C ASN A 148 8.16 -8.23 -19.14
N PRO A 149 8.82 -8.43 -20.30
CA PRO A 149 9.42 -7.33 -21.06
C PRO A 149 8.43 -6.25 -21.51
N LEU A 150 7.20 -6.64 -21.86
CA LEU A 150 6.15 -5.70 -22.29
C LEU A 150 5.71 -4.79 -21.15
N ALA A 151 5.39 -5.36 -19.99
CA ALA A 151 5.04 -4.60 -18.78
C ALA A 151 6.18 -3.69 -18.34
N SER A 152 7.43 -4.14 -18.44
CA SER A 152 8.61 -3.35 -18.08
C SER A 152 8.77 -2.14 -19.00
N ALA A 153 8.61 -2.32 -20.32
CA ALA A 153 8.67 -1.23 -21.28
C ALA A 153 7.55 -0.19 -21.05
N VAL A 154 6.31 -0.65 -20.81
CA VAL A 154 5.18 0.23 -20.49
C VAL A 154 5.42 0.98 -19.18
N ALA A 155 5.97 0.32 -18.16
CA ALA A 155 6.26 0.95 -16.88
C ALA A 155 7.34 2.02 -16.99
N ILE A 156 8.43 1.75 -17.73
CA ILE A 156 9.47 2.75 -17.99
C ILE A 156 8.87 3.95 -18.71
N ALA A 157 8.14 3.74 -19.81
CA ALA A 157 7.50 4.83 -20.55
C ALA A 157 6.53 5.65 -19.68
N SER A 158 5.77 4.98 -18.80
CA SER A 158 4.86 5.66 -17.87
C SER A 158 5.62 6.53 -16.87
N LEU A 159 6.75 6.04 -16.35
CA LEU A 159 7.60 6.78 -15.41
C LEU A 159 8.31 7.96 -16.09
N ASP A 160 8.76 7.79 -17.32
CA ASP A 160 9.35 8.85 -18.13
C ASP A 160 8.35 9.99 -18.32
N VAL A 161 7.11 9.70 -18.69
CA VAL A 161 6.04 10.71 -18.80
C VAL A 161 5.80 11.43 -17.47
N ILE A 162 5.72 10.70 -16.36
CA ILE A 162 5.51 11.31 -15.03
C ILE A 162 6.64 12.31 -14.70
N GLN A 163 7.88 11.98 -15.05
CA GLN A 163 9.06 12.81 -14.78
C GLN A 163 9.19 13.99 -15.74
N GLU A 164 9.10 13.74 -17.04
CA GLU A 164 9.24 14.75 -18.10
C GLU A 164 8.14 15.80 -18.03
N GLU A 165 6.90 15.37 -17.79
CA GLU A 165 5.77 16.27 -17.65
C GLU A 165 5.64 16.91 -16.26
N LYS A 166 6.49 16.51 -15.30
CA LYS A 166 6.48 17.01 -13.92
C LYS A 166 5.09 16.91 -13.28
N LEU A 167 4.44 15.75 -13.46
CA LEU A 167 3.03 15.59 -13.07
C LEU A 167 2.81 15.81 -11.57
N ALA A 168 3.78 15.45 -10.72
CA ALA A 168 3.71 15.72 -9.28
C ALA A 168 3.62 17.22 -8.95
N GLU A 169 4.40 18.05 -9.64
CA GLU A 169 4.37 19.52 -9.49
C GLU A 169 3.04 20.09 -10.01
N ARG A 170 2.60 19.63 -11.19
CA ARG A 170 1.31 20.07 -11.78
C ARG A 170 0.13 19.74 -10.88
N VAL A 171 0.06 18.51 -10.35
CA VAL A 171 -0.99 18.09 -9.42
C VAL A 171 -0.94 18.94 -8.14
N SER A 172 0.24 19.22 -7.60
CA SER A 172 0.37 20.10 -6.42
C SER A 172 -0.19 21.50 -6.69
N CYS A 173 0.17 22.13 -7.82
CA CYS A 173 -0.36 23.43 -8.21
C CYS A 173 -1.88 23.42 -8.48
N GLN A 174 -2.37 22.42 -9.21
CA GLN A 174 -3.80 22.29 -9.51
C GLN A 174 -4.63 22.00 -8.25
N MET A 175 -4.13 21.18 -7.33
CA MET A 175 -4.81 20.91 -6.05
C MET A 175 -4.88 22.16 -5.16
N HIS A 176 -3.87 23.03 -5.22
CA HIS A 176 -3.92 24.33 -4.53
C HIS A 176 -5.06 25.20 -5.08
N ASN A 177 -5.10 25.38 -6.41
CA ASN A 177 -6.15 26.17 -7.06
C ASN A 177 -7.54 25.56 -6.84
N LEU A 178 -7.69 24.24 -6.98
CA LEU A 178 -8.95 23.55 -6.77
C LEU A 178 -9.41 23.66 -5.31
N ARG A 179 -8.50 23.61 -4.32
CA ARG A 179 -8.86 23.87 -2.92
C ARG A 179 -9.34 25.30 -2.72
N GLU A 180 -8.68 26.30 -3.31
CA GLU A 180 -9.10 27.69 -3.20
C GLU A 180 -10.46 27.94 -3.86
N ASP A 181 -10.68 27.35 -5.03
CA ASP A 181 -11.96 27.41 -5.75
C ASP A 181 -13.06 26.73 -4.93
N MET A 182 -12.81 25.55 -4.37
CA MET A 182 -13.77 24.84 -3.52
C MET A 182 -14.08 25.59 -2.22
N VAL A 183 -13.08 26.20 -1.57
CA VAL A 183 -13.29 27.05 -0.39
C VAL A 183 -14.13 28.29 -0.74
N THR A 184 -13.89 28.87 -1.92
CA THR A 184 -14.65 30.01 -2.43
C THR A 184 -16.10 29.62 -2.73
N LEU A 185 -16.31 28.50 -3.43
CA LEU A 185 -17.63 27.91 -3.69
C LEU A 185 -18.39 27.61 -2.38
N CYS A 186 -17.73 27.05 -1.37
CA CYS A 186 -18.33 26.81 -0.05
C CYS A 186 -18.73 28.10 0.69
N ARG A 187 -18.11 29.26 0.38
CA ARG A 187 -18.51 30.56 0.94
C ARG A 187 -19.71 31.18 0.23
N ILE A 188 -19.94 30.82 -1.04
CA ILE A 188 -21.01 31.37 -1.88
C ILE A 188 -22.28 30.51 -1.79
N CYS A 189 -22.16 29.22 -1.47
CA CYS A 189 -23.29 28.30 -1.34
C CYS A 189 -23.73 28.15 0.14
N PRO A 190 -24.95 28.55 0.54
CA PRO A 190 -25.48 28.34 1.88
C PRO A 190 -25.95 26.88 2.07
N PHE A 191 -25.05 25.89 1.96
CA PHE A 191 -25.35 24.50 2.30
C PHE A 191 -25.04 24.22 3.78
N ARG A 192 -26.05 23.77 4.53
CA ARG A 192 -25.90 23.25 5.91
C ARG A 192 -24.94 22.05 5.92
N ARG A 193 -23.74 22.23 6.48
CA ARG A 193 -22.72 21.30 7.07
C ARG A 193 -22.79 19.74 6.94
N ARG A 194 -23.70 19.07 6.21
CA ARG A 194 -23.92 17.61 6.27
C ARG A 194 -24.03 16.86 4.93
N THR A 195 -23.56 17.40 3.80
CA THR A 195 -23.69 16.71 2.49
C THR A 195 -22.42 16.65 1.64
N PHE A 196 -21.22 16.76 2.22
CA PHE A 196 -19.98 16.48 1.48
C PHE A 196 -19.32 15.20 1.99
N VAL A 197 -19.42 14.13 1.19
CA VAL A 197 -18.58 12.95 1.27
C VAL A 197 -17.46 13.17 0.25
N SER A 198 -16.25 13.45 0.74
CA SER A 198 -15.06 13.53 -0.10
C SER A 198 -14.51 12.12 -0.30
N ALA A 199 -14.62 11.59 -1.52
CA ALA A 199 -13.85 10.45 -1.96
C ALA A 199 -12.55 10.96 -2.61
N CYS A 200 -11.40 10.51 -2.11
CA CYS A 200 -10.10 10.63 -2.76
C CYS A 200 -9.56 9.22 -2.98
#